data_AF-A0A1Q6VLI0-F1
#
_entry.id   AF-A0A1Q6VLI0-F1
#
_cell.length_a   1.000
_cell.length_b   1.000
_cell.length_c   1.000
_cell.angle_alpha   90.00
_cell.angle_beta   90.00
_cell.angle_gamma   90.00
#
_symmetry.space_group_name_H-M   'P 1'
#
loop_
_entity.id
_entity.type
_entity.pdbx_description
1 polymer ?
#
loop_
_entity_poly.entity_id
_entity_poly.type
_entity_poly.pdbx_seq_one_letter_code
_entity_poly.pdbx_strand_id
1 'polypeptide(L)'
;MESPEQHPVEKKKLGVLLSTPPSHLSVTTVARLCQEALDGDIDVYLYLIDEGVLNLRDPRLLQLSSAGAKFFVCAYGCQRHGVPTDGLDEGITLCGLVVLSNMLNGCDRFVAFN
;
A
#
# COMPACT_ATOMS: atom_id res chain seq x y z
N MET A 1 24.21 1.12 38.72
CA MET A 1 24.29 1.70 37.36
C MET A 1 23.85 0.61 36.41
N GLU A 2 22.53 0.43 36.28
CA GLU A 2 21.95 -0.52 35.34
C GLU A 2 21.66 0.25 34.05
N SER A 3 22.33 -0.16 32.98
CA SER A 3 22.11 0.37 31.63
C SER A 3 20.67 0.12 31.20
N PRO A 4 19.98 1.08 30.54
CA PRO A 4 18.65 0.82 30.02
C PRO A 4 18.75 -0.17 28.86
N GLU A 5 18.10 -1.33 29.02
CA GLU A 5 17.83 -2.28 27.93
C GLU A 5 17.06 -1.56 26.81
N GLN A 6 17.73 -1.36 25.68
CA GLN A 6 17.10 -0.90 24.45
C GLN A 6 16.25 -2.04 23.87
N HIS A 7 14.97 -2.09 24.23
CA HIS A 7 14.01 -2.85 23.45
C HIS A 7 13.92 -2.20 22.05
N PRO A 8 14.16 -2.94 20.94
CA PRO A 8 13.89 -2.39 19.62
C PRO A 8 12.39 -2.09 19.55
N VAL A 9 12.03 -0.81 19.43
CA VAL A 9 10.65 -0.42 19.15
C VAL A 9 10.33 -0.98 17.78
N GLU A 10 9.46 -1.99 17.72
CA GLU A 10 9.06 -2.57 16.45
C GLU A 10 8.44 -1.46 15.59
N LYS A 11 8.91 -1.35 14.35
CA LYS A 11 8.45 -0.34 13.41
C LYS A 11 6.94 -0.49 13.21
N LYS A 12 6.19 0.60 13.39
CA LYS A 12 4.73 0.58 13.23
C LYS A 12 4.37 0.23 11.79
N LYS A 13 3.26 -0.47 11.60
CA LYS A 13 2.76 -0.94 10.30
C LYS A 13 1.43 -0.29 9.98
N LEU A 14 1.37 0.43 8.86
CA LEU A 14 0.17 1.06 8.32
C LEU A 14 -0.29 0.30 7.08
N GLY A 15 -1.49 -0.27 7.15
CA GLY A 15 -2.21 -0.81 6.01
C GLY A 15 -3.12 0.26 5.39
N VAL A 16 -3.06 0.40 4.07
CA VAL A 16 -3.93 1.29 3.31
C VAL A 16 -4.61 0.52 2.20
N LEU A 17 -5.91 0.65 2.08
CA LEU A 17 -6.69 0.12 0.96
C LEU A 17 -7.24 1.26 0.13
N LEU A 18 -7.08 1.16 -1.18
CA LEU A 18 -7.63 2.10 -2.15
C LEU A 18 -8.49 1.32 -3.15
N SER A 19 -9.77 1.68 -3.22
CA SER A 19 -10.72 1.11 -4.16
C SER A 19 -11.24 2.11 -5.21
N THR A 20 -10.82 3.38 -5.14
CA THR A 20 -11.26 4.45 -6.04
C THR A 20 -10.37 4.61 -7.29
N PRO A 21 -10.91 5.09 -8.43
CA PRO A 21 -10.14 5.32 -9.65
C PRO A 21 -9.15 6.51 -9.56
N PRO A 22 -8.20 6.64 -10.50
CA PRO A 22 -7.18 7.71 -10.56
C PRO A 22 -7.68 9.15 -10.52
N SER A 23 -8.91 9.37 -10.99
CA SER A 23 -9.57 10.68 -10.99
C SER A 23 -10.07 11.11 -9.62
N HIS A 24 -10.19 10.20 -8.66
CA HIS A 24 -10.73 10.49 -7.34
C HIS A 24 -9.70 11.19 -6.45
N LEU A 25 -10.15 12.14 -5.63
CA LEU A 25 -9.27 12.91 -4.73
C LEU A 25 -8.58 12.03 -3.68
N SER A 26 -9.20 10.90 -3.32
CA SER A 26 -8.62 9.90 -2.41
C SER A 26 -7.23 9.44 -2.83
N VAL A 27 -6.92 9.41 -4.13
CA VAL A 27 -5.60 8.96 -4.62
C VAL A 27 -4.51 9.91 -4.16
N THR A 28 -4.75 11.22 -4.24
CA THR A 28 -3.80 12.23 -3.74
C THR A 28 -3.68 12.14 -2.22
N THR A 29 -4.79 11.95 -1.50
CA THR A 29 -4.78 11.79 -0.04
C THR A 29 -4.00 10.56 0.40
N VAL A 30 -4.21 9.42 -0.26
CA VAL A 30 -3.47 8.17 -0.01
C VAL A 30 -1.99 8.36 -0.32
N ALA A 31 -1.65 8.95 -1.46
CA ALA A 31 -0.26 9.21 -1.82
C ALA A 31 0.46 10.04 -0.75
N ARG A 32 -0.15 11.15 -0.31
CA ARG A 32 0.42 12.00 0.74
C ARG A 32 0.48 11.28 2.09
N LEU A 33 -0.60 10.61 2.51
CA LEU A 33 -0.65 9.89 3.78
C LEU A 33 0.46 8.83 3.87
N CYS A 34 0.62 8.03 2.80
CA CYS A 34 1.65 7.00 2.73
C CYS A 34 3.05 7.62 2.75
N GLN A 35 3.28 8.72 2.02
CA GLN A 35 4.58 9.39 2.02
C GLN A 35 4.96 9.89 3.42
N GLU A 36 4.05 10.59 4.11
CA GLU A 36 4.33 11.10 5.47
C GLU A 36 4.54 9.95 6.47
N ALA A 37 3.86 8.81 6.27
CA ALA A 37 4.09 7.61 7.08
C ALA A 37 5.48 7.02 6.83
N LEU A 38 5.91 6.89 5.57
CA LEU A 38 7.26 6.43 5.23
C LEU A 38 8.34 7.36 5.80
N ASP A 39 8.16 8.68 5.66
CA ASP A 39 9.07 9.70 6.20
C ASP A 39 9.15 9.66 7.74
N GLY A 40 8.06 9.23 8.39
CA GLY A 40 7.97 9.00 9.83
C GLY A 40 8.50 7.64 10.30
N ASP A 41 9.22 6.91 9.46
CA ASP A 41 9.70 5.55 9.72
C ASP A 41 8.56 4.60 10.13
N ILE A 42 7.47 4.58 9.34
CA ILE A 42 6.37 3.60 9.43
C ILE A 42 6.41 2.69 8.20
N ASP A 43 6.23 1.39 8.40
CA ASP A 43 6.11 0.44 7.29
C ASP A 43 4.73 0.57 6.65
N VAL A 44 4.69 0.91 5.36
CA VAL A 44 3.45 1.11 4.62
C VAL A 44 3.16 -0.07 3.71
N TYR A 45 1.94 -0.59 3.81
CA TYR A 45 1.39 -1.66 2.99
C TYR A 45 0.18 -1.10 2.23
N LEU A 46 0.29 -0.93 0.92
CA LEU A 46 -0.78 -0.39 0.07
C LEU A 46 -1.44 -1.51 -0.72
N TYR A 47 -2.76 -1.62 -0.67
CA TYR A 47 -3.54 -2.61 -1.42
C TYR A 47 -4.54 -1.94 -2.36
N LEU A 48 -4.44 -2.24 -3.66
CA LEU A 48 -5.41 -1.80 -4.68
C LEU A 48 -6.45 -2.89 -4.97
N ILE A 49 -7.72 -2.51 -4.95
CA ILE A 49 -8.86 -3.40 -5.25
C ILE A 49 -9.89 -2.66 -6.11
N ASP A 50 -10.79 -3.39 -6.76
CA ASP A 50 -11.88 -2.83 -7.58
C ASP A 50 -11.35 -1.81 -8.61
N GLU A 51 -11.91 -0.60 -8.71
CA GLU A 51 -11.39 0.46 -9.59
C GLU A 51 -10.04 1.02 -9.14
N GLY A 52 -9.65 0.77 -7.89
CA GLY A 52 -8.35 1.08 -7.35
C GLY A 52 -7.22 0.50 -8.20
N VAL A 53 -7.41 -0.66 -8.82
CA VAL A 53 -6.39 -1.31 -9.69
C VAL A 53 -6.04 -0.48 -10.93
N LEU A 54 -6.89 0.48 -11.34
CA LEU A 54 -6.60 1.41 -12.43
C LEU A 54 -5.46 2.38 -12.07
N ASN A 55 -5.12 2.52 -10.78
CA ASN A 55 -4.01 3.33 -10.30
C ASN A 55 -2.65 2.62 -10.36
N LEU A 56 -2.58 1.41 -10.92
CA LEU A 56 -1.37 0.57 -10.94
C LEU A 56 -0.13 1.30 -11.46
N ARG A 57 -0.31 2.18 -12.45
CA ARG A 57 0.75 2.97 -13.09
C ARG A 57 0.64 4.46 -12.76
N ASP A 58 -0.13 4.83 -11.74
CA ASP A 58 -0.24 6.22 -11.32
C ASP A 58 1.12 6.68 -10.74
N PRO A 59 1.74 7.73 -11.28
CA PRO A 59 3.06 8.18 -10.82
C PRO A 59 3.12 8.51 -9.33
N ARG A 60 1.99 8.94 -8.74
CA ARG A 60 1.92 9.28 -7.30
C ARG A 60 2.06 8.03 -6.43
N LEU A 61 1.53 6.89 -6.88
CA LEU A 61 1.62 5.63 -6.14
C LEU A 61 2.91 4.87 -6.46
N LEU A 62 3.41 4.94 -7.70
CA LEU A 62 4.69 4.35 -8.08
C LEU A 62 5.86 4.94 -7.26
N GLN A 63 5.83 6.25 -7.01
CA GLN A 63 6.81 6.91 -6.13
C GLN A 63 6.85 6.30 -4.72
N LEU A 64 5.69 5.88 -4.18
CA LEU A 64 5.64 5.21 -2.87
C LEU A 64 6.34 3.85 -2.90
N SER A 65 6.18 3.10 -3.99
CA SER A 65 6.87 1.82 -4.17
C SER A 65 8.38 2.03 -4.16
N SER A 66 8.88 3.04 -4.89
CA SER A 66 10.30 3.39 -4.90
C SER A 66 10.80 3.89 -3.54
N ALA A 67 9.92 4.52 -2.75
CA ALA A 67 10.20 4.98 -1.39
C ALA A 67 10.12 3.86 -0.32
N GLY A 68 9.78 2.63 -0.72
CA GLY A 68 9.79 1.46 0.17
C GLY A 68 8.42 0.98 0.66
N ALA A 69 7.31 1.56 0.18
CA ALA A 69 5.99 1.00 0.43
C ALA A 69 5.85 -0.37 -0.25
N LYS A 70 5.25 -1.32 0.46
CA LYS A 70 4.91 -2.64 -0.08
C LYS A 70 3.60 -2.54 -0.85
N PHE A 71 3.69 -2.66 -2.16
CA PHE A 71 2.56 -2.41 -3.06
C PHE A 71 1.92 -3.72 -3.50
N PHE A 72 0.66 -3.91 -3.13
CA PHE A 72 -0.16 -5.07 -3.47
C PHE A 72 -1.34 -4.68 -4.36
N VAL A 73 -1.66 -5.55 -5.32
CA VAL A 73 -2.67 -5.25 -6.33
C VAL A 73 -3.53 -6.50 -6.55
N CYS A 74 -4.84 -6.33 -6.53
CA CYS A 74 -5.78 -7.41 -6.76
C CYS A 74 -5.66 -7.95 -8.19
N ALA A 75 -5.10 -9.17 -8.34
CA ALA A 75 -4.89 -9.80 -9.65
C ALA A 75 -6.21 -9.98 -10.42
N TYR A 76 -7.27 -10.39 -9.72
CA TYR A 76 -8.61 -10.54 -10.31
C TYR A 76 -9.20 -9.18 -10.73
N GLY A 77 -8.95 -8.12 -9.97
CA GLY A 77 -9.37 -6.76 -10.31
C GLY A 77 -8.70 -6.28 -11.60
N CYS A 78 -7.38 -6.47 -11.73
CA CYS A 78 -6.66 -6.14 -12.96
C CYS A 78 -7.24 -6.88 -14.17
N GLN A 79 -7.52 -8.18 -14.04
CA GLN A 79 -8.13 -8.96 -15.10
C GLN A 79 -9.52 -8.43 -15.49
N ARG A 80 -10.38 -8.14 -14.51
CA ARG A 80 -11.75 -7.66 -14.73
C ARG A 80 -11.79 -6.30 -15.41
N HIS A 81 -10.86 -5.40 -15.06
CA HIS A 81 -10.78 -4.05 -15.60
C HIS A 81 -9.83 -3.92 -16.81
N GLY A 82 -9.24 -5.03 -17.30
CA GLY A 82 -8.33 -5.02 -18.44
C GLY A 82 -7.03 -4.25 -18.20
N VAL A 83 -6.58 -4.16 -16.95
CA VAL A 83 -5.33 -3.48 -16.60
C VAL A 83 -4.14 -4.35 -17.01
N PRO A 84 -3.21 -3.85 -17.84
CA PRO A 84 -2.03 -4.58 -18.22
C PRO A 84 -1.13 -4.85 -17.02
N THR A 85 -0.76 -6.11 -16.82
CA THR A 85 0.11 -6.56 -15.72
C THR A 85 1.49 -7.01 -16.20
N ASP A 86 1.81 -6.75 -17.47
CA ASP A 86 3.15 -6.91 -18.03
C ASP A 86 4.04 -5.72 -17.64
N GLY A 87 5.34 -5.99 -17.44
CA GLY A 87 6.33 -4.97 -17.13
C GLY A 87 6.05 -4.21 -15.84
N LEU A 88 5.50 -4.87 -14.82
CA LEU A 88 5.35 -4.26 -13.49
C LEU A 88 6.71 -4.09 -12.83
N ASP A 89 6.84 -2.99 -12.08
CA ASP A 89 8.01 -2.73 -11.26
C ASP A 89 8.18 -3.83 -10.20
N GLU A 90 9.42 -4.16 -9.85
CA GLU A 90 9.74 -5.23 -8.88
C GLU A 90 9.11 -5.00 -7.49
N GLY A 91 8.74 -3.76 -7.16
CA GLY A 91 8.08 -3.40 -5.91
C GLY A 91 6.57 -3.67 -5.88
N ILE A 92 5.97 -4.11 -6.99
CA ILE A 92 4.53 -4.35 -7.13
C ILE A 92 4.24 -5.84 -7.16
N THR A 93 3.39 -6.29 -6.22
CA THR A 93 2.97 -7.69 -6.12
C THR A 93 1.50 -7.86 -6.49
N LEU A 94 1.23 -8.65 -7.53
CA LEU A 94 -0.13 -9.12 -7.83
C LEU A 94 -0.53 -10.22 -6.84
N CYS A 95 -1.66 -10.05 -6.18
CA CYS A 95 -2.11 -11.00 -5.16
C CYS A 95 -3.64 -11.07 -5.03
N GLY A 96 -4.10 -12.03 -4.24
CA GLY A 96 -5.51 -12.21 -3.90
C GLY A 96 -5.88 -11.59 -2.55
N LEU A 97 -7.15 -11.79 -2.16
CA LEU A 97 -7.70 -11.26 -0.90
C LEU A 97 -7.05 -11.84 0.36
N VAL A 98 -6.34 -12.97 0.27
CA VAL A 98 -5.59 -13.54 1.40
C VAL A 98 -4.56 -12.55 1.92
N VAL A 99 -3.87 -11.82 1.04
CA VAL A 99 -2.89 -10.79 1.44
C VAL A 99 -3.58 -9.63 2.15
N LEU A 100 -4.75 -9.21 1.67
CA LEU A 100 -5.56 -8.18 2.33
C LEU A 100 -5.97 -8.62 3.75
N SER A 101 -6.41 -9.87 3.92
CA SER A 101 -6.71 -10.44 5.23
C SER A 101 -5.49 -10.43 6.15
N ASN A 102 -4.31 -10.75 5.63
CA ASN A 102 -3.07 -10.69 6.40
C ASN A 102 -2.71 -9.24 6.80
N MET A 103 -2.93 -8.27 5.91
CA MET A 103 -2.73 -6.85 6.22
C MET A 103 -3.65 -6.37 7.34
N LEU A 104 -4.92 -6.76 7.31
CA LEU A 104 -5.90 -6.40 8.35
C LEU A 104 -5.52 -6.94 9.73
N ASN A 105 -4.90 -8.13 9.79
CA ASN A 105 -4.48 -8.73 11.06
C ASN A 105 -3.06 -8.33 11.49
N GLY A 106 -2.20 -7.95 10.53
CA GLY A 106 -0.77 -7.73 10.76
C GLY A 106 -0.34 -6.26 10.85
N CYS A 107 -1.18 -5.31 10.44
CA CYS A 107 -0.90 -3.88 10.58
C CYS A 107 -1.45 -3.34 11.90
N ASP A 108 -0.72 -2.41 12.53
CA ASP A 108 -1.18 -1.74 13.75
C ASP A 108 -2.41 -0.85 13.47
N ARG A 109 -2.45 -0.26 12.28
CA ARG A 109 -3.56 0.55 11.80
C ARG A 109 -3.87 0.21 10.35
N PHE A 110 -5.15 0.26 10.03
CA PHE A 110 -5.64 0.03 8.68
C PHE A 110 -6.65 1.12 8.31
N VAL A 111 -6.49 1.73 7.14
CA VAL A 111 -7.38 2.78 6.63
C VAL A 111 -7.82 2.42 5.22
N ALA A 112 -9.11 2.55 4.96
CA ALA A 112 -9.70 2.29 3.64
C ALA A 112 -10.23 3.56 3.01
N PHE A 113 -9.97 3.72 1.71
CA PHE A 113 -10.47 4.79 0.88
C PHE A 113 -11.31 4.18 -0.25
N ASN A 114 -12.61 4.48 -0.21
CA ASN A 114 -13.62 4.00 -1.15
C ASN A 114 -14.38 5.14 -1.81
#